data_AF-A0ABD3WEM2-F1
#
_entry.id   AF-A0ABD3WEM2-F1
#
_cell.length_a   1.000
_cell.length_b   1.000
_cell.length_c   1.000
_cell.angle_alpha   90.00
_cell.angle_beta   90.00
_cell.angle_gamma   90.00
#
_symmetry.space_group_name_H-M   'P 1'
#
loop_
_entity.id
_entity.type
_entity.pdbx_description
1 polymer ?
#
loop_
_entity_poly.entity_id
_entity_poly.type
_entity_poly.pdbx_seq_one_letter_code
_entity_poly.pdbx_strand_id
1 'polypeptide(L)'
;MARSIAYYFIEAVKCRKGCPRIVRTDMGVENTVLHKMQAFLRRSHQDNRAGNNSVMCGDSRANQRVEFWWSVLKKQCLQFWIDLFRQMQQDGYFSGDYLDKHLLRFCFLEIIQTELDNAAEVWNTHRIRSNRTTGLPCDKPVLLYTLSHLYGFDNLICQVDNLDIEVCEEECQAKNDLPCDEDLYELCLILMDEKTGTSQKIRMKP
;
A
#
# COMPACT_ATOMS: atom_id res chain seq x y z
N MET A 1 1.11 12.41 -5.01
CA MET A 1 0.25 11.60 -4.11
C MET A 1 -0.90 10.95 -4.85
N ALA A 2 -1.79 11.72 -5.52
CA ALA A 2 -2.93 11.14 -6.24
C ALA A 2 -2.57 10.08 -7.29
N ARG A 3 -1.53 10.36 -8.09
CA ARG A 3 -1.01 9.42 -9.10
C ARG A 3 -0.34 8.17 -8.51
N SER A 4 0.19 8.26 -7.29
CA SER A 4 0.79 7.12 -6.57
C SER A 4 -0.29 6.20 -6.01
N ILE A 5 -1.41 6.75 -5.51
CA ILE A 5 -2.57 5.95 -5.09
C ILE A 5 -3.19 5.24 -6.29
N ALA A 6 -3.32 5.96 -7.41
CA ALA A 6 -3.78 5.39 -8.67
C ALA A 6 -2.90 4.21 -9.13
N TYR A 7 -1.57 4.33 -9.03
CA TYR A 7 -0.64 3.24 -9.33
C TYR A 7 -0.97 1.96 -8.53
N TYR A 8 -1.07 2.04 -7.20
CA TYR A 8 -1.40 0.87 -6.38
C TYR A 8 -2.79 0.29 -6.68
N PHE A 9 -3.75 1.15 -7.05
CA PHE A 9 -5.07 0.69 -7.47
C PHE A 9 -5.01 -0.11 -8.79
N ILE A 10 -4.29 0.40 -9.79
CA ILE A 10 -4.16 -0.28 -11.09
C ILE A 10 -3.33 -1.56 -10.98
N GLU A 11 -2.25 -1.57 -10.19
CA GLU A 11 -1.53 -2.80 -9.85
C GLU A 11 -2.48 -3.84 -9.24
N ALA A 12 -3.36 -3.43 -8.32
CA ALA A 12 -4.35 -4.33 -7.74
C ALA A 12 -5.34 -4.88 -8.79
N VAL A 13 -5.81 -4.04 -9.73
CA VAL A 13 -6.69 -4.44 -10.85
C VAL A 13 -6.00 -5.45 -11.76
N LYS A 14 -4.73 -5.20 -12.11
CA LYS A 14 -3.89 -6.08 -12.93
C LYS A 14 -3.68 -7.43 -12.28
N CYS A 15 -3.27 -7.47 -11.01
CA CYS A 15 -3.10 -8.72 -10.26
C CYS A 15 -4.40 -9.54 -10.18
N ARG A 16 -5.56 -8.87 -10.14
CA ARG A 16 -6.88 -9.51 -10.01
C ARG A 16 -7.56 -9.80 -11.34
N LYS A 17 -6.94 -9.40 -12.46
CA LYS A 17 -7.50 -9.49 -13.81
C LYS A 17 -8.93 -8.93 -13.87
N GLY A 18 -9.14 -7.79 -13.22
CA GLY A 18 -10.47 -7.22 -13.05
C GLY A 18 -10.51 -6.10 -12.03
N CYS A 19 -11.50 -5.22 -12.18
CA CYS A 19 -11.75 -4.11 -11.28
C CYS A 19 -12.87 -4.44 -10.27
N PRO A 20 -12.90 -3.77 -9.11
CA PRO A 20 -14.02 -3.89 -8.19
C PRO A 20 -15.31 -3.34 -8.81
N ARG A 21 -16.46 -3.92 -8.45
CA ARG A 21 -17.78 -3.38 -8.86
C ARG A 21 -18.03 -1.97 -8.33
N ILE A 22 -17.58 -1.69 -7.11
CA ILE A 22 -17.69 -0.39 -6.45
C ILE A 22 -16.39 -0.08 -5.71
N VAL A 23 -15.87 1.14 -5.88
CA VAL A 23 -14.85 1.70 -4.99
C VAL A 23 -15.49 2.74 -4.09
N ARG A 24 -15.21 2.64 -2.80
CA ARG A 24 -15.57 3.66 -1.82
C ARG A 24 -14.32 4.42 -1.39
N THR A 25 -14.39 5.75 -1.41
CA THR A 25 -13.32 6.61 -0.87
C THR A 25 -13.92 7.77 -0.07
N ASP A 26 -13.07 8.53 0.59
CA ASP A 26 -13.40 9.87 1.04
C ASP A 26 -13.46 10.88 -0.14
N MET A 27 -13.83 12.12 0.17
CA MET A 27 -13.86 13.24 -0.77
C MET A 27 -12.46 13.89 -0.97
N GLY A 28 -11.38 13.16 -0.70
CA GLY A 28 -10.01 13.67 -0.80
C GLY A 28 -9.59 13.93 -2.25
N VAL A 29 -8.83 15.01 -2.47
CA VAL A 29 -8.25 15.36 -3.78
C VAL A 29 -7.27 14.29 -4.29
N GLU A 30 -6.70 13.53 -3.36
CA GLU A 30 -5.78 12.43 -3.61
C GLU A 30 -6.45 11.25 -4.34
N ASN A 31 -7.77 11.08 -4.19
CA ASN A 31 -8.52 9.95 -4.78
C ASN A 31 -9.13 10.28 -6.16
N THR A 32 -8.94 11.51 -6.65
CA THR A 32 -9.57 11.99 -7.89
C THR A 32 -9.15 11.21 -9.14
N VAL A 33 -7.89 10.80 -9.23
CA VAL A 33 -7.38 9.99 -10.36
C VAL A 33 -7.98 8.58 -10.30
N LEU A 34 -8.01 7.98 -9.10
CA LEU A 34 -8.62 6.67 -8.87
C LEU A 34 -10.10 6.66 -9.27
N HIS A 35 -10.86 7.72 -8.95
CA HIS A 35 -12.28 7.84 -9.33
C HIS A 35 -12.47 7.76 -10.83
N LYS A 36 -11.65 8.51 -11.58
CA LYS A 36 -11.70 8.54 -13.04
C LYS A 36 -11.34 7.18 -13.62
N MET A 37 -10.30 6.53 -13.12
CA MET A 37 -9.90 5.19 -13.54
C MET A 37 -10.99 4.16 -13.30
N GLN A 38 -11.56 4.14 -12.09
CA GLN A 38 -12.65 3.23 -11.75
C GLN A 38 -13.87 3.43 -12.66
N ALA A 39 -14.28 4.68 -12.90
CA ALA A 39 -15.37 4.98 -13.81
C ALA A 39 -15.05 4.59 -15.26
N PHE A 40 -13.81 4.81 -15.71
CA PHE A 40 -13.33 4.44 -17.04
C PHE A 40 -13.34 2.92 -17.25
N LEU A 41 -12.74 2.15 -16.34
CA LEU A 41 -12.70 0.69 -16.38
C LEU A 41 -14.11 0.07 -16.36
N ARG A 42 -15.07 0.77 -15.74
CA ARG A 42 -16.46 0.33 -15.63
C ARG A 42 -17.38 0.88 -16.71
N ARG A 43 -16.89 1.64 -17.71
CA ARG A 43 -17.73 2.37 -18.68
C ARG A 43 -18.59 1.47 -19.58
N SER A 44 -18.09 0.29 -19.95
CA SER A 44 -18.77 -0.62 -20.90
C SER A 44 -19.67 -1.65 -20.22
N HIS A 45 -19.74 -1.65 -18.88
CA HIS A 45 -20.56 -2.59 -18.13
C HIS A 45 -22.03 -2.15 -18.10
N GLN A 46 -22.95 -3.10 -17.98
CA GLN A 46 -24.39 -2.84 -18.11
C GLN A 46 -25.17 -2.88 -16.78
N ASP A 47 -24.52 -3.17 -15.64
CA ASP A 47 -25.21 -3.14 -14.36
C ASP A 47 -25.39 -1.72 -13.81
N ASN A 48 -26.28 -1.57 -12.85
CA ASN A 48 -26.64 -0.29 -12.23
C ASN A 48 -25.48 0.45 -11.54
N ARG A 49 -24.33 -0.20 -11.33
CA ARG A 49 -23.10 0.39 -10.78
C ARG A 49 -22.02 0.60 -11.84
N ALA A 50 -22.35 0.66 -13.12
CA ALA A 50 -21.40 0.92 -14.20
C ALA A 50 -20.99 2.40 -14.29
N GLY A 51 -19.86 2.65 -14.97
CA GLY A 51 -19.33 4.00 -15.19
C GLY A 51 -19.18 4.80 -13.89
N ASN A 52 -19.70 6.03 -13.88
CA ASN A 52 -19.62 6.93 -12.72
C ASN A 52 -20.33 6.40 -11.46
N ASN A 53 -21.29 5.48 -11.60
CA ASN A 53 -22.00 4.88 -10.46
C ASN A 53 -21.17 3.81 -9.73
N SER A 54 -19.98 3.49 -10.25
CA SER A 54 -19.02 2.56 -9.65
C SER A 54 -18.14 3.21 -8.57
N VAL A 55 -18.23 4.54 -8.39
CA VAL A 55 -17.51 5.29 -7.36
C VAL A 55 -18.52 5.78 -6.32
N MET A 56 -18.22 5.53 -5.05
CA MET A 56 -19.03 6.01 -3.93
C MET A 56 -18.16 6.86 -3.02
N CYS A 57 -18.48 8.15 -2.96
CA CYS A 57 -17.97 9.01 -1.91
C CYS A 57 -18.97 9.04 -0.76
N GLY A 58 -18.47 9.12 0.47
CA GLY A 58 -19.34 9.47 1.58
C GLY A 58 -18.58 9.89 2.81
N ASP A 59 -19.34 10.25 3.84
CA ASP A 59 -18.82 10.87 5.04
C ASP A 59 -17.79 9.98 5.74
N SER A 60 -16.88 10.63 6.48
CA SER A 60 -15.83 9.99 7.28
C SER A 60 -16.37 8.90 8.22
N ARG A 61 -17.62 9.06 8.70
CA ARG A 61 -18.31 8.09 9.56
C ARG A 61 -18.51 6.72 8.92
N ALA A 62 -18.49 6.64 7.59
CA ALA A 62 -18.66 5.39 6.86
C ALA A 62 -17.33 4.77 6.40
N ASN A 63 -16.19 5.40 6.72
CA ASN A 63 -14.85 4.85 6.50
C ASN A 63 -14.37 3.96 7.68
N GLN A 64 -15.26 3.61 8.62
CA GLN A 64 -14.93 2.83 9.82
C GLN A 64 -14.10 1.57 9.56
N ARG A 65 -14.37 0.83 8.48
CA ARG A 65 -13.66 -0.42 8.19
C ARG A 65 -12.19 -0.18 7.85
N VAL A 66 -11.90 0.82 7.02
CA VAL A 66 -10.52 1.14 6.63
C VAL A 66 -9.79 1.82 7.78
N GLU A 67 -10.45 2.71 8.53
CA GLU A 67 -9.88 3.34 9.73
C GLU A 67 -9.58 2.33 10.85
N PHE A 68 -10.45 1.34 11.04
CA PHE A 68 -10.21 0.24 11.97
C PHE A 68 -8.95 -0.53 11.57
N TRP A 69 -8.82 -0.88 10.29
CA TRP A 69 -7.64 -1.59 9.80
C TRP A 69 -6.37 -0.75 9.95
N TRP A 70 -6.41 0.55 9.64
CA TRP A 70 -5.28 1.46 9.89
C TRP A 70 -4.88 1.50 11.37
N SER A 71 -5.85 1.48 12.28
CA SER A 71 -5.58 1.39 13.72
C SER A 71 -4.86 0.09 14.10
N VAL A 72 -5.26 -1.04 13.50
CA VAL A 72 -4.61 -2.34 13.72
C VAL A 72 -3.20 -2.33 13.16
N LEU A 73 -3.01 -1.94 11.90
CA LEU A 73 -1.69 -1.86 11.26
C LEU A 73 -0.74 -0.99 12.06
N LYS A 74 -1.22 0.17 12.51
CA LYS A 74 -0.43 1.06 13.35
C LYS A 74 0.03 0.36 14.63
N LYS A 75 -0.88 -0.25 15.37
CA LYS A 75 -0.58 -0.91 16.65
C LYS A 75 0.34 -2.12 16.50
N GLN A 76 0.20 -2.88 15.42
CA GLN A 76 0.89 -4.15 15.24
C GLN A 76 2.23 -4.04 14.50
N CYS A 77 2.40 -3.01 13.67
CA CYS A 77 3.57 -2.90 12.79
C CYS A 77 4.24 -1.51 12.90
N LEU A 78 3.47 -0.42 12.78
CA LEU A 78 4.07 0.91 12.58
C LEU A 78 4.45 1.66 13.86
N GLN A 79 3.89 1.30 15.02
CA GLN A 79 4.06 2.07 16.25
C GLN A 79 5.53 2.19 16.65
N PHE A 80 6.29 1.11 16.53
CA PHE A 80 7.73 1.11 16.78
C PHE A 80 8.46 2.14 15.92
N TRP A 81 8.26 2.11 14.60
CA TRP A 81 8.92 3.03 13.67
C TRP A 81 8.54 4.48 13.91
N ILE A 82 7.26 4.74 14.20
CA ILE A 82 6.77 6.07 14.54
C ILE A 82 7.47 6.61 15.79
N ASP A 83 7.62 5.78 16.82
CA ASP A 83 8.24 6.20 18.08
C ASP A 83 9.76 6.32 17.95
N LEU A 84 10.42 5.42 17.21
CA LEU A 84 11.84 5.50 16.88
C LEU A 84 12.17 6.82 16.18
N PHE A 85 11.45 7.15 15.11
CA PHE A 85 11.69 8.39 14.40
C PHE A 85 11.34 9.60 15.26
N ARG A 86 10.24 9.57 16.03
CA ARG A 86 9.93 10.67 16.95
C ARG A 86 11.06 10.90 17.97
N GLN A 87 11.63 9.83 18.53
CA GLN A 87 12.74 9.92 19.48
C GLN A 87 13.99 10.51 18.84
N MET A 88 14.37 10.03 17.66
CA MET A 88 15.52 10.56 16.92
C MET A 88 15.37 12.07 16.61
N GLN A 89 14.14 12.55 16.36
CA GLN A 89 13.86 13.99 16.21
C GLN A 89 14.12 14.74 17.51
N GLN A 90 13.61 14.22 18.63
CA GLN A 90 13.71 14.84 19.94
C GLN A 90 15.15 14.92 20.43
N ASP A 91 15.97 13.92 20.10
CA ASP A 91 17.40 13.86 20.42
C ASP A 91 18.26 14.76 19.52
N GLY A 92 17.67 15.38 18.49
CA GLY A 92 18.36 16.26 17.56
C GLY A 92 19.18 15.54 16.49
N TYR A 93 18.95 14.24 16.27
CA TYR A 93 19.61 13.48 15.19
C TYR A 93 19.04 13.80 13.81
N PHE A 94 17.84 14.39 13.74
CA PHE A 94 17.28 14.89 12.50
C PHE A 94 16.40 16.11 12.71
N SER A 95 16.38 16.98 11.69
CA SER A 95 15.50 18.14 11.57
C SER A 95 14.30 17.88 10.65
N GLY A 96 14.36 16.80 9.85
CA GLY A 96 13.33 16.45 8.87
C GLY A 96 13.49 17.21 7.55
N ASP A 97 14.69 17.69 7.28
CA ASP A 97 15.07 18.33 6.03
C ASP A 97 15.12 17.33 4.86
N TYR A 98 15.56 17.80 3.70
CA TYR A 98 15.67 16.96 2.51
C TYR A 98 16.63 15.78 2.74
N LEU A 99 17.81 16.03 3.28
CA LEU A 99 18.84 15.02 3.46
C LEU A 99 18.40 13.95 4.46
N ASP A 100 17.87 14.38 5.61
CA ASP A 100 17.37 13.50 6.67
C ASP A 100 16.33 12.50 6.14
N LYS A 101 15.36 12.99 5.37
CA LYS A 101 14.30 12.14 4.80
C LYS A 101 14.85 11.09 3.85
N HIS A 102 15.84 11.45 3.03
CA HIS A 102 16.43 10.52 2.07
C HIS A 102 17.33 9.50 2.77
N LEU A 103 18.12 9.91 3.77
CA LEU A 103 18.91 8.99 4.59
C LEU A 103 18.04 8.02 5.38
N LEU A 104 16.93 8.49 5.97
CA LEU A 104 16.00 7.59 6.66
C LEU A 104 15.37 6.57 5.71
N ARG A 105 15.00 6.99 4.49
CA ARG A 105 14.50 6.04 3.50
C ARG A 105 15.58 5.05 3.07
N PHE A 106 16.80 5.52 2.81
CA PHE A 106 17.93 4.66 2.48
C PHE A 106 18.15 3.57 3.53
N CYS A 107 18.18 3.96 4.81
CA CYS A 107 18.49 3.03 5.90
C CYS A 107 17.33 2.09 6.26
N PHE A 108 16.07 2.57 6.19
CA PHE A 108 14.95 1.88 6.83
C PHE A 108 13.83 1.47 5.87
N LEU A 109 13.75 2.00 4.64
CA LEU A 109 12.58 1.77 3.78
C LEU A 109 12.41 0.29 3.43
N GLU A 110 13.49 -0.42 3.10
CA GLU A 110 13.45 -1.84 2.77
C GLU A 110 13.01 -2.70 3.96
N ILE A 111 13.49 -2.36 5.16
CA ILE A 111 13.13 -3.04 6.41
C ILE A 111 11.64 -2.81 6.71
N ILE A 112 11.18 -1.56 6.61
CA ILE A 112 9.77 -1.19 6.81
C ILE A 112 8.88 -1.88 5.76
N GLN A 113 9.31 -1.97 4.50
CA GLN A 113 8.58 -2.67 3.45
C GLN A 113 8.42 -4.16 3.79
N THR A 114 9.49 -4.81 4.23
CA THR A 114 9.45 -6.22 4.65
C THR A 114 8.48 -6.44 5.82
N GLU A 115 8.51 -5.55 6.82
CA GLU A 115 7.58 -5.58 7.96
C GLU A 115 6.12 -5.38 7.52
N LEU A 116 5.87 -4.48 6.57
CA LEU A 116 4.54 -4.25 6.00
C LEU A 116 4.02 -5.46 5.22
N ASP A 117 4.88 -6.10 4.44
CA ASP A 117 4.53 -7.31 3.68
C ASP A 117 4.19 -8.48 4.61
N ASN A 118 4.99 -8.65 5.68
CA ASN A 118 4.71 -9.61 6.74
C ASN A 118 3.38 -9.30 7.45
N ALA A 119 3.11 -8.03 7.77
CA ALA A 119 1.85 -7.62 8.39
C ALA A 119 0.65 -7.92 7.48
N ALA A 120 0.78 -7.72 6.16
CA ALA A 120 -0.25 -8.07 5.19
C ALA A 120 -0.48 -9.58 5.11
N GLU A 121 0.58 -10.39 5.12
CA GLU A 121 0.46 -11.86 5.13
C GLU A 121 -0.24 -12.36 6.39
N VAL A 122 0.20 -11.92 7.57
CA VAL A 122 -0.42 -12.26 8.86
C VAL A 122 -1.89 -11.85 8.87
N TRP A 123 -2.20 -10.64 8.42
CA TRP A 123 -3.57 -10.19 8.32
C TRP A 123 -4.39 -11.04 7.34
N ASN A 124 -3.86 -11.42 6.19
CA ASN A 124 -4.63 -12.19 5.21
C ASN A 124 -4.85 -13.65 5.63
N THR A 125 -3.98 -14.19 6.48
CA THR A 125 -3.99 -15.60 6.90
C THR A 125 -4.53 -15.84 8.30
N HIS A 126 -4.72 -14.80 9.12
CA HIS A 126 -5.36 -14.95 10.43
C HIS A 126 -6.81 -15.40 10.30
N ARG A 127 -7.29 -16.21 11.25
CA ARG A 127 -8.69 -16.62 11.27
C ARG A 127 -9.55 -15.56 11.94
N ILE A 128 -10.54 -15.02 11.22
CA ILE A 128 -11.51 -14.08 11.81
C ILE A 128 -12.37 -14.84 12.83
N ARG A 129 -12.56 -14.24 14.00
CA ARG A 129 -13.44 -14.81 15.04
C ARG A 129 -14.90 -14.78 14.58
N SER A 130 -15.60 -15.89 14.76
CA SER A 130 -17.05 -15.98 14.51
C SER A 130 -17.81 -14.95 15.35
N ASN A 131 -18.69 -14.19 14.70
CA ASN A 131 -19.67 -13.33 15.35
C ASN A 131 -21.07 -13.90 15.13
N ARG A 132 -21.68 -14.44 16.19
CA ARG A 132 -23.01 -15.08 16.14
C ARG A 132 -24.13 -14.11 15.75
N THR A 133 -23.93 -12.81 15.95
CA THR A 133 -24.95 -11.78 15.70
C THR A 133 -25.08 -11.43 14.22
N THR A 134 -24.00 -11.55 13.43
CA THR A 134 -24.01 -11.10 12.02
C THR A 134 -24.34 -12.20 11.03
N GLY A 135 -24.23 -13.48 11.43
CA GLY A 135 -24.43 -14.63 10.53
C GLY A 135 -23.43 -14.70 9.37
N LEU A 136 -22.38 -13.87 9.38
CA LEU A 136 -21.37 -13.83 8.33
C LEU A 136 -20.38 -14.98 8.48
N PRO A 137 -19.84 -15.50 7.37
CA PRO A 137 -18.82 -16.54 7.41
C PRO A 137 -17.58 -16.05 8.17
N CYS A 138 -16.97 -16.97 8.92
CA CYS A 138 -15.75 -16.72 9.66
C CYS A 138 -14.65 -17.68 9.20
N ASP A 139 -13.67 -17.13 8.49
CA ASP A 139 -12.46 -17.86 8.11
C ASP A 139 -11.31 -16.86 7.89
N LYS A 140 -10.24 -17.30 7.24
CA LYS A 140 -9.13 -16.45 6.83
C LYS A 140 -9.58 -15.45 5.76
N PRO A 141 -9.25 -14.15 5.87
CA PRO A 141 -9.60 -13.15 4.87
C PRO A 141 -9.25 -13.57 3.44
N VAL A 142 -8.08 -14.20 3.25
CA VAL A 142 -7.67 -14.71 1.94
C VAL A 142 -8.66 -15.73 1.38
N LEU A 143 -9.15 -16.68 2.20
CA LEU A 143 -10.11 -17.69 1.74
C LEU A 143 -11.49 -17.09 1.48
N LEU A 144 -11.95 -16.18 2.34
CA LEU A 144 -13.21 -15.46 2.13
C LEU A 144 -13.21 -14.65 0.84
N TYR A 145 -12.03 -14.10 0.47
CA TYR A 145 -11.84 -13.33 -0.75
C TYR A 145 -11.70 -14.23 -2.00
N THR A 146 -10.83 -15.23 -1.97
CA THR A 146 -10.51 -16.04 -3.17
C THR A 146 -11.52 -17.14 -3.44
N LEU A 147 -12.17 -17.68 -2.41
CA LEU A 147 -13.10 -18.82 -2.49
C LEU A 147 -14.50 -18.42 -2.04
N SER A 148 -14.93 -17.20 -2.34
CA SER A 148 -16.23 -16.64 -1.90
C SER A 148 -17.42 -17.57 -2.18
N HIS A 149 -17.38 -18.29 -3.30
CA HIS A 149 -18.41 -19.25 -3.73
C HIS A 149 -18.61 -20.40 -2.74
N LEU A 150 -17.56 -20.85 -2.04
CA LEU A 150 -17.67 -21.89 -1.00
C LEU A 150 -18.43 -21.41 0.24
N TYR A 151 -18.56 -20.10 0.40
CA TYR A 151 -19.30 -19.45 1.48
C TYR A 151 -20.67 -18.93 1.03
N GLY A 152 -21.11 -19.25 -0.20
CA GLY A 152 -22.39 -18.80 -0.75
C GLY A 152 -22.41 -17.37 -1.26
N PHE A 153 -21.24 -16.79 -1.59
CA PHE A 153 -21.11 -15.44 -2.13
C PHE A 153 -20.54 -15.43 -3.55
N ASP A 154 -21.13 -14.61 -4.41
CA ASP A 154 -20.64 -14.41 -5.78
C ASP A 154 -19.31 -13.65 -5.79
N ASN A 155 -18.46 -13.97 -6.77
CA ASN A 155 -17.30 -13.15 -7.07
C ASN A 155 -17.75 -11.85 -7.75
N LEU A 156 -17.46 -10.71 -7.12
CA LEU A 156 -17.87 -9.38 -7.59
C LEU A 156 -16.78 -8.64 -8.39
N ILE A 157 -15.71 -9.33 -8.79
CA ILE A 157 -14.70 -8.78 -9.69
C ILE A 157 -15.31 -8.62 -11.09
N CYS A 158 -15.20 -7.42 -11.65
CA CYS A 158 -15.65 -7.08 -12.99
C CYS A 158 -14.48 -7.16 -13.97
N GLN A 159 -14.63 -7.97 -15.02
CA GLN A 159 -13.60 -8.12 -16.05
C GLN A 159 -13.37 -6.81 -16.80
N VAL A 160 -12.12 -6.51 -17.12
CA VAL A 160 -11.73 -5.28 -17.83
C VAL A 160 -10.80 -5.65 -18.98
N ASP A 161 -10.76 -4.82 -20.01
CA ASP A 161 -9.83 -4.98 -21.12
C ASP A 161 -8.40 -4.64 -20.66
N ASN A 162 -7.41 -5.40 -21.13
CA ASN A 162 -6.01 -5.12 -20.83
C ASN A 162 -5.56 -3.77 -21.40
N LEU A 163 -6.07 -3.38 -22.58
CA LEU A 163 -5.78 -2.08 -23.17
C LEU A 163 -6.27 -0.94 -22.26
N ASP A 164 -7.40 -1.14 -21.58
CA ASP A 164 -7.91 -0.14 -20.63
C ASP A 164 -7.05 -0.06 -19.36
N ILE A 165 -6.44 -1.17 -18.94
CA ILE A 165 -5.46 -1.16 -17.85
C ILE A 165 -4.22 -0.38 -18.27
N GLU A 166 -3.67 -0.64 -19.46
CA GLU A 166 -2.49 0.04 -20.01
C GLU A 166 -2.71 1.57 -20.10
N VAL A 167 -3.87 2.00 -20.59
CA VAL A 167 -4.24 3.43 -20.62
C VAL A 167 -4.28 4.05 -19.23
N CYS A 168 -4.71 3.30 -18.21
CA CYS A 168 -4.68 3.81 -16.84
C CYS A 168 -3.25 3.86 -16.28
N GLU A 169 -2.38 2.91 -16.62
CA GLU A 169 -0.99 2.88 -16.18
C GLU A 169 -0.22 4.14 -16.62
N GLU A 170 -0.52 4.70 -17.81
CA GLU A 170 0.12 5.94 -18.30
C GLU A 170 -0.17 7.17 -17.42
N GLU A 171 -1.30 7.17 -16.70
CA GLU A 171 -1.70 8.25 -15.79
C GLU A 171 -1.17 8.07 -14.35
N CYS A 172 -0.55 6.92 -14.07
CA CYS A 172 0.02 6.56 -12.78
C CYS A 172 1.41 7.16 -12.58
N GLN A 173 1.80 7.31 -11.31
CA GLN A 173 3.19 7.54 -10.94
C GLN A 173 3.69 6.28 -10.26
N ALA A 174 4.53 5.52 -10.96
CA ALA A 174 5.11 4.29 -10.45
C ALA A 174 5.88 4.51 -9.14
N LYS A 175 5.98 3.44 -8.36
CA LYS A 175 6.89 3.41 -7.21
C LYS A 175 8.33 3.56 -7.73
N ASN A 176 9.12 4.43 -7.11
CA ASN A 176 10.55 4.50 -7.40
C ASN A 176 11.22 3.19 -6.95
N ASP A 177 12.08 2.65 -7.79
CA ASP A 177 12.86 1.44 -7.46
C ASP A 177 13.94 1.73 -6.40
N LEU A 178 14.44 2.97 -6.37
CA LEU A 178 15.41 3.41 -5.38
C LEU A 178 14.71 3.88 -4.09
N PRO A 179 15.29 3.57 -2.90
CA PRO A 179 14.70 3.97 -1.64
C PRO A 179 14.78 5.50 -1.42
N CYS A 180 15.76 6.15 -2.02
CA CYS A 180 15.96 7.58 -1.94
C CYS A 180 16.33 8.16 -3.30
N ASP A 181 16.72 9.44 -3.29
CA ASP A 181 17.26 10.14 -4.45
C ASP A 181 18.51 9.42 -4.97
N GLU A 182 18.70 9.43 -6.29
CA GLU A 182 19.72 8.63 -6.98
C GLU A 182 21.13 9.05 -6.56
N ASP A 183 21.42 10.35 -6.57
CA ASP A 183 22.72 10.89 -6.16
C ASP A 183 23.03 10.54 -4.70
N LEU A 184 22.03 10.64 -3.81
CA LEU A 184 22.19 10.27 -2.40
C LEU A 184 22.35 8.77 -2.20
N TYR A 185 21.67 7.95 -3.00
CA TYR A 185 21.78 6.50 -2.96
C TYR A 185 23.21 6.07 -3.33
N GLU A 186 23.73 6.58 -4.46
CA GLU A 186 25.11 6.32 -4.91
C GLU A 186 26.14 6.78 -3.88
N LEU A 187 25.98 7.99 -3.35
CA LEU A 187 26.88 8.51 -2.32
C LEU A 187 26.89 7.62 -1.06
N CYS A 188 25.73 7.15 -0.62
CA CYS A 188 25.65 6.25 0.54
C CYS A 188 26.34 4.91 0.26
N LEU A 189 26.18 4.34 -0.94
CA LEU A 189 26.88 3.12 -1.33
C LEU A 189 28.41 3.29 -1.30
N ILE A 190 28.92 4.38 -1.86
CA ILE A 190 30.37 4.69 -1.85
C ILE A 190 30.88 4.78 -0.41
N LEU A 191 30.18 5.52 0.46
CA LEU A 191 30.58 5.69 1.86
C LEU A 191 30.58 4.35 2.63
N MET A 192 29.63 3.45 2.34
CA MET A 192 29.60 2.12 2.95
C MET A 192 30.75 1.23 2.45
N ASP A 193 31.08 1.29 1.17
CA ASP A 193 32.21 0.55 0.59
C ASP A 193 33.56 1.02 1.16
N GLU A 194 33.76 2.34 1.27
CA GLU A 194 34.97 2.89 1.89
C GLU A 194 35.14 2.43 3.35
N LYS A 195 34.06 2.44 4.13
CA LYS A 195 34.08 2.01 5.54
C LYS A 195 34.34 0.52 5.71
N THR A 196 33.79 -0.30 4.82
CA THR A 196 34.00 -1.77 4.83
C THR A 196 35.39 -2.14 4.33
N GLY A 197 35.92 -1.47 3.31
CA GLY A 197 37.28 -1.63 2.81
C GLY A 197 38.37 -1.14 3.77
N THR A 198 38.10 -0.10 4.56
CA THR A 198 39.07 0.42 5.55
C THR A 198 39.17 -0.49 6.79
N SER A 199 38.11 -1.21 7.13
CA SER A 199 38.09 -2.15 8.27
C SER A 199 38.99 -3.38 8.06
N GLN A 200 39.28 -3.77 6.81
CA GLN A 200 40.24 -4.84 6.53
C GLN A 200 41.71 -4.39 6.65
N LYS A 201 42.02 -3.09 6.54
CA LYS A 201 43.41 -2.58 6.64
C LYS A 201 43.90 -2.36 8.08
N ILE A 202 43.00 -2.32 9.07
CA ILE A 202 43.34 -2.04 10.48
C ILE A 202 43.67 -3.32 11.27
N ARG A 203 43.35 -4.51 10.75
CA ARG A 203 43.54 -5.79 11.47
C ARG A 203 44.86 -6.53 11.16
N MET A 204 45.81 -5.88 10.48
CA MET A 204 47.15 -6.40 10.29
C MET A 204 48.22 -5.41 10.76
N LYS A 205 48.56 -5.51 12.05
CA LYS A 205 49.91 -5.42 12.65
C LYS A 205 49.79 -5.44 14.18
N PRO A 206 50.78 -5.97 14.92
CA PRO A 206 52.04 -6.57 14.46
C PRO A 206 51.94 -8.08 14.24
#